data_AF-A0A512BTN0-F1
#
_entry.id   AF-A0A512BTN0-F1
#
_cell.length_a   1.000
_cell.length_b   1.000
_cell.length_c   1.000
_cell.angle_alpha   90.00
_cell.angle_beta   90.00
_cell.angle_gamma   90.00
#
_symmetry.space_group_name_H-M   'P 1'
#
loop_
_entity.id
_entity.type
_entity.pdbx_description
1 polymer ?
#
loop_
_entity_poly.entity_id
_entity_poly.type
_entity_poly.pdbx_seq_one_letter_code
_entity_poly.pdbx_strand_id
1 'polypeptide(L)' 'MQGFRSPRYLQRFVSVFSAVHNLFVPSHSHRFASATHLHRLTAMAEWKSVANIAA' A
#
# COMPACT_ATOMS: atom_id res chain seq x y z
N MET A 1 9.62 -24.67 -5.59
CA MET A 1 8.89 -23.39 -5.42
C MET A 1 7.53 -23.50 -6.11
N GLN A 2 6.43 -23.45 -5.35
CA GLN A 2 5.08 -23.38 -5.94
C GLN A 2 4.87 -21.96 -6.47
N GLY A 3 5.01 -21.78 -7.78
CA GLY A 3 4.78 -20.50 -8.46
C GLY A 3 3.29 -20.19 -8.66
N PHE A 4 3.00 -19.01 -9.21
CA PHE A 4 1.64 -18.66 -9.60
C PHE A 4 1.12 -19.60 -10.68
N ARG A 5 -0.10 -20.13 -10.49
CA ARG A 5 -0.74 -21.06 -11.44
C ARG A 5 -1.08 -20.41 -12.80
N SER A 6 -1.08 -19.07 -12.89
CA SER A 6 -1.24 -18.35 -14.15
C SER A 6 -0.63 -16.94 -14.09
N PRO A 7 -0.28 -16.34 -15.25
CA PRO A 7 0.15 -14.94 -15.33
C PRO A 7 -0.89 -13.95 -14.79
N ARG A 8 -2.18 -14.28 -14.88
CA ARG A 8 -3.26 -13.44 -14.34
C ARG A 8 -3.24 -13.38 -12.82
N TYR A 9 -2.95 -14.50 -12.14
CA TYR A 9 -2.82 -14.52 -10.69
C TYR A 9 -1.59 -13.75 -10.22
N LEU A 10 -0.47 -13.88 -10.95
CA LEU A 10 0.73 -13.07 -10.70
C LEU A 10 0.43 -11.57 -10.84
N GLN A 11 -0.22 -11.15 -11.93
CA GLN A 11 -0.56 -9.74 -12.14
C GLN A 11 -1.48 -9.19 -11.03
N ARG A 12 -2.48 -9.96 -10.61
CA ARG A 12 -3.34 -9.56 -9.49
C ARG A 12 -2.55 -9.42 -8.20
N PHE A 13 -1.68 -10.37 -7.90
CA PHE A 13 -0.82 -10.30 -6.73
C PHE A 13 0.07 -9.05 -6.76
N VAL A 14 0.79 -8.83 -7.85
CA VAL A 14 1.66 -7.66 -8.01
C VAL A 14 0.86 -6.37 -7.89
N SER A 15 -0.29 -6.27 -8.54
CA SER A 15 -1.14 -5.08 -8.49
C SER A 15 -1.61 -4.75 -7.07
N VAL A 16 -2.14 -5.74 -6.33
CA VAL A 16 -2.59 -5.55 -4.95
C VAL A 16 -1.41 -5.24 -4.03
N PHE A 17 -0.33 -6.01 -4.14
CA PHE A 17 0.86 -5.83 -3.33
C PHE A 17 1.49 -4.46 -3.53
N SER A 18 1.65 -4.02 -4.78
CA SER A 18 2.19 -2.70 -5.10
C SER A 18 1.29 -1.58 -4.62
N ALA A 19 -0.04 -1.71 -4.71
CA ALA A 19 -0.96 -0.71 -4.19
C ALA A 19 -0.82 -0.54 -2.68
N VAL A 20 -0.82 -1.65 -1.93
CA VAL A 20 -0.63 -1.63 -0.47
C VAL A 20 0.75 -1.09 -0.10
N HIS A 21 1.80 -1.53 -0.78
CA HIS A 21 3.15 -1.06 -0.52
C HIS A 21 3.29 0.45 -0.76
N ASN A 22 2.79 0.95 -1.88
CA ASN A 22 2.88 2.37 -2.23
C ASN A 22 2.02 3.25 -1.33
N LEU A 23 0.95 2.72 -0.73
CA LEU A 23 0.17 3.42 0.28
C LEU A 23 1.01 3.71 1.54
N PHE A 24 1.77 2.73 2.01
CA PHE A 24 2.51 2.85 3.28
C PHE A 24 3.95 3.35 3.12
N VAL A 25 4.56 3.18 1.96
CA VAL A 25 5.96 3.53 1.70
C VAL A 25 6.02 4.87 0.96
N PRO A 26 6.53 5.95 1.59
CA PRO A 26 6.66 7.24 0.93
C PRO A 26 7.64 7.16 -0.24
N SER A 27 7.34 7.87 -1.31
CA SER A 27 8.28 8.06 -2.41
C SER A 27 9.54 8.78 -1.91
N HIS A 28 10.69 8.37 -2.41
CA HIS A 28 12.02 8.80 -1.95
C HIS A 28 12.28 10.32 -2.08
N SER A 29 11.38 11.03 -2.73
CA SER A 29 11.45 12.45 -3.06
C SER A 29 11.17 13.39 -1.87
N HIS A 30 10.52 12.96 -0.79
CA HIS A 30 10.16 13.83 0.34
C HIS A 30 10.71 13.31 1.68
N ARG A 31 12.02 13.50 1.91
CA ARG A 31 12.72 13.12 3.16
C ARG A 31 12.62 14.18 4.26
N PHE A 32 11.39 14.58 4.59
CA PHE A 32 11.13 15.35 5.81
C PHE A 32 10.37 14.48 6.80
N ALA A 33 10.73 14.58 8.08
CA ALA A 33 10.05 13.84 9.14
C ALA A 33 8.55 14.18 9.19
N SER A 34 8.19 15.44 8.98
CA SER A 34 6.81 15.92 8.90
C SER A 34 6.05 15.34 7.70
N ALA A 35 6.66 15.33 6.51
CA ALA A 35 6.06 14.73 5.31
C ALA A 35 5.82 13.22 5.50
N THR A 36 6.76 12.51 6.13
CA THR A 36 6.62 11.08 6.46
C THR A 36 5.51 10.85 7.49
N HIS A 37 5.39 11.73 8.49
CA HIS A 37 4.35 11.65 9.50
C HIS A 37 2.95 11.87 8.90
N LEU A 38 2.79 12.91 8.09
CA LEU A 38 1.52 13.19 7.39
C LEU A 38 1.16 12.05 6.43
N HIS A 39 2.13 11.54 5.67
CA HIS A 39 1.95 10.39 4.78
C HIS A 39 1.36 9.18 5.53
N ARG A 40 1.92 8.85 6.71
CA ARG A 40 1.43 7.72 7.52
C ARG A 40 0.02 7.94 8.06
N LEU A 41 -0.33 9.17 8.45
CA LEU A 41 -1.68 9.49 8.91
C LEU A 41 -2.70 9.33 7.78
N THR A 42 -2.41 9.86 6.60
CA THR A 42 -3.26 9.71 5.41
C THR A 42 -3.38 8.24 5.01
N ALA A 43 -2.26 7.51 4.97
CA ALA A 43 -2.24 6.09 4.65
C ALA A 43 -3.13 5.25 5.59
N MET A 44 -3.10 5.54 6.90
CA MET A 44 -3.96 4.86 7.87
C MET A 44 -5.42 5.23 7.75
N ALA A 45 -5.74 6.48 7.38
CA ALA A 45 -7.11 6.90 7.13
C ALA A 45 -7.69 6.18 5.90
N GLU A 46 -6.93 6.10 4.81
CA GLU A 46 -7.31 5.36 3.61
C GLU A 46 -7.46 3.86 3.89
N TRP A 47 -6.53 3.26 4.64
CA TRP A 47 -6.61 1.86 5.03
C TRP A 47 -7.88 1.55 5.83
N LYS A 48 -8.24 2.39 6.81
CA LYS A 48 -9.46 2.21 7.61
C LYS A 48 -10.73 2.26 6.75
N SER A 49 -10.77 3.17 5.78
CA SER A 49 -11.87 3.28 4.82
C SER A 49 -12.02 2.01 3.97
N VAL A 50 -10.92 1.53 3.39
CA VAL A 50 -10.91 0.32 2.54
C VAL A 50 -11.20 -0.94 3.35
N ALA A 51 -10.70 -1.02 4.58
CA ALA A 51 -10.91 -2.17 5.46
C ALA A 51 -12.33 -2.22 6.05
N ASN A 52 -13.18 -1.21 5.78
CA ASN A 52 -14.48 -1.02 6.41
C ASN A 52 -14.43 -1.17 7.94
N ILE A 53 -13.30 -0.74 8.53
CA ILE A 53 -13.14 -0.65 9.97
C ILE A 53 -13.85 0.65 10.35
N ALA A 54 -15.17 0.59 10.48
CA ALA A 54 -15.95 1.67 11.07
C ALA A 54 -15.40 1.94 12.48
N ALA A 55 -15.27 3.22 12.83
CA ALA A 55 -14.85 3.66 14.15
C ALA A 55 -15.87 3.25 15.22
#